data_AF-A0A2V7MQ49-F1
#
_entry.id   AF-A0A2V7MQ49-F1
#
_cell.length_a   1.000
_cell.length_b   1.000
_cell.length_c   1.000
_cell.angle_alpha   90.00
_cell.angle_beta   90.00
_cell.angle_gamma   90.00
#
_symmetry.space_group_name_H-M   'P 1'
#
loop_
_entity.id
_entity.type
_entity.pdbx_description
1 polymer ?
#
loop_
_entity_poly.entity_id
_entity_poly.type
_entity_poly.pdbx_seq_one_letter_code
_entity_poly.pdbx_strand_id
1 'polypeptide(L)'
;MAFAGGAGCIAGRARWKGVRGSRGGSGHSGRRRCGARCEYRPRSAGAAACGGGVHLSPHTRAVEGWTLQPLTDFVREASVRLVLVLTPAGQVLAQSGFSRAVDVMSAAALAAAIVASTAELARQLQQPPFAALSHQGPKHGFFLASFTAERGSLAVLAVYDLDVSSLGLVQLFYEQLAAELKAASPKGTVAKQVLAADFERELTDSLNTLFGR
;
A
#
# COMPACT_ATOMS: atom_id res chain seq x y z
N MET A 1 -10.97 26.79 38.43
CA MET A 1 -9.88 27.64 37.93
C MET A 1 -9.55 27.20 36.52
N ALA A 2 -9.69 28.11 35.56
CA ALA A 2 -9.58 27.90 34.12
C ALA A 2 -8.17 28.22 33.61
N PHE A 3 -7.73 27.57 32.53
CA PHE A 3 -6.85 28.04 31.44
C PHE A 3 -7.02 27.00 30.30
N ALA A 4 -7.66 27.24 29.15
CA ALA A 4 -7.49 28.23 28.07
C ALA A 4 -6.18 28.09 27.27
N GLY A 5 -6.31 27.72 25.99
CA GLY A 5 -5.60 28.40 24.89
C GLY A 5 -4.52 27.65 24.10
N GLY A 6 -4.89 27.16 22.91
CA GLY A 6 -4.23 27.53 21.64
C GLY A 6 -2.83 26.99 21.30
N ALA A 7 -2.78 26.09 20.32
CA ALA A 7 -1.67 25.94 19.36
C ALA A 7 -2.30 25.40 18.06
N GLY A 8 -2.21 26.01 16.88
CA GLY A 8 -1.09 26.75 16.31
C GLY A 8 -0.64 25.97 15.07
N CYS A 9 -1.42 26.08 13.99
CA CYS A 9 -1.09 25.50 12.69
C CYS A 9 0.18 26.16 12.13
N ILE A 10 1.23 25.38 11.87
CA ILE A 10 2.38 25.82 11.08
C ILE A 10 2.59 24.90 9.88
N ALA A 11 2.29 25.45 8.69
CA ALA A 11 2.60 24.86 7.41
C ALA A 11 4.09 25.08 7.08
N GLY A 12 4.89 24.02 7.08
CA GLY A 12 6.29 24.05 6.67
C GLY A 12 6.46 23.77 5.17
N ARG A 13 6.64 24.82 4.35
CA ARG A 13 7.16 24.68 2.98
C ARG A 13 8.69 24.58 3.03
N ALA A 14 9.25 23.42 2.68
CA ALA A 14 10.68 23.26 2.50
C ALA A 14 11.11 23.76 1.11
N ARG A 15 11.93 24.83 1.09
CA ARG A 15 12.51 25.47 -0.11
C ARG A 15 13.94 24.98 -0.29
N TRP A 16 14.20 24.14 -1.27
CA TRP A 16 15.56 23.74 -1.65
C TRP A 16 16.27 24.87 -2.39
N LYS A 17 17.36 25.41 -1.82
CA LYS A 17 18.28 26.34 -2.48
C LYS A 17 19.42 25.55 -3.13
N GLY A 18 19.49 25.59 -4.46
CA GLY A 18 20.60 25.06 -5.24
C GLY A 18 21.89 25.86 -5.02
N VAL A 19 22.97 25.13 -4.76
CA VAL A 19 24.33 25.66 -4.71
C VAL A 19 24.91 25.67 -6.13
N ARG A 20 25.28 26.86 -6.61
CA ARG A 20 26.05 27.07 -7.83
C ARG A 20 27.54 27.05 -7.47
N GLY A 21 28.27 26.07 -8.00
CA GLY A 21 29.73 26.01 -7.96
C GLY A 21 30.36 26.67 -9.18
N SER A 22 31.38 27.49 -8.95
CA SER A 22 32.09 28.36 -9.89
C SER A 22 33.23 27.66 -10.64
N ARG A 23 33.61 28.31 -11.75
CA ARG A 23 34.64 27.98 -12.75
C ARG A 23 36.08 27.92 -12.21
N GLY A 24 36.93 27.19 -12.94
CA GLY A 24 38.31 27.65 -13.25
C GLY A 24 39.38 26.55 -13.38
N GLY A 25 40.14 26.59 -14.49
CA GLY A 25 41.59 26.28 -14.45
C GLY A 25 42.11 25.11 -15.29
N SER A 26 42.88 25.48 -16.32
CA SER A 26 43.69 24.69 -17.27
C SER A 26 44.93 23.99 -16.69
N GLY A 27 45.44 22.94 -17.38
CA GLY A 27 46.85 22.52 -17.26
C GLY A 27 47.15 21.09 -17.74
N HIS A 28 48.12 20.95 -18.65
CA HIS A 28 48.48 19.75 -19.41
C HIS A 28 49.39 18.71 -18.71
N SER A 29 49.37 17.51 -19.32
CA SER A 29 50.46 16.53 -19.50
C SER A 29 50.50 15.33 -18.53
N GLY A 30 50.46 14.13 -19.12
CA GLY A 30 50.63 12.87 -18.40
C GLY A 30 50.15 11.67 -19.20
N ARG A 31 50.92 11.27 -20.22
CA ARG A 31 50.74 10.00 -20.95
C ARG A 31 50.78 8.82 -19.98
N ARG A 32 49.75 7.97 -19.94
CA ARG A 32 49.89 6.51 -19.75
C ARG A 32 48.80 5.77 -20.53
N ARG A 33 49.27 4.82 -21.35
CA ARG A 33 48.48 3.81 -22.07
C ARG A 33 47.82 2.85 -21.08
N CYS A 34 46.58 2.47 -21.37
CA CYS A 34 45.92 1.16 -21.20
C CYS A 34 44.48 1.40 -21.71
N GLY A 35 43.93 0.75 -22.74
CA GLY A 35 43.98 -0.66 -23.03
C GLY A 35 42.65 -1.33 -22.65
N ALA A 36 41.51 -0.82 -23.15
CA ALA A 36 40.23 -1.53 -23.14
C ALA A 36 39.24 -0.85 -24.11
N ARG A 37 39.12 -1.42 -25.30
CA ARG A 37 38.17 -1.03 -26.34
C ARG A 37 36.82 -1.68 -26.00
N CYS A 38 35.98 -1.00 -25.23
CA CYS A 38 34.56 -1.35 -25.15
C CYS A 38 33.83 -0.66 -26.30
N GLU A 39 33.65 -1.38 -27.40
CA GLU A 39 32.80 -0.94 -28.50
C GLU A 39 31.35 -0.83 -28.00
N TYR A 40 30.88 0.40 -27.86
CA TYR A 40 29.46 0.70 -27.68
C TYR A 40 28.74 0.43 -29.01
N ARG A 41 28.20 -0.79 -29.16
CA ARG A 41 27.31 -1.13 -30.27
C ARG A 41 25.95 -0.47 -30.02
N PRO A 42 25.43 0.39 -30.91
CA PRO A 42 24.03 0.78 -30.85
C PRO A 42 23.20 -0.46 -31.21
N ARG A 43 22.31 -0.89 -30.30
CA ARG A 43 21.31 -1.90 -30.64
C ARG A 43 20.33 -1.28 -31.63
N SER A 44 20.28 -1.89 -32.80
CA SER A 44 19.30 -1.66 -33.84
C SER A 44 17.87 -1.76 -33.31
N ALA A 45 17.05 -0.81 -33.73
CA ALA A 45 15.61 -0.88 -33.65
C ALA A 45 15.12 -2.17 -34.31
N GLY A 46 14.42 -3.02 -33.56
CA GLY A 46 13.91 -4.29 -34.04
C GLY A 46 12.76 -4.78 -33.17
N ALA A 47 11.58 -4.78 -33.79
CA ALA A 47 10.36 -5.48 -33.39
C ALA A 47 9.70 -5.03 -32.08
N ALA A 48 8.71 -4.15 -32.25
CA ALA A 48 7.55 -4.08 -31.36
C ALA A 48 6.92 -5.48 -31.28
N ALA A 49 7.19 -6.20 -30.20
CA ALA A 49 6.40 -7.35 -29.82
C ALA A 49 5.13 -6.79 -29.18
N CYS A 50 4.06 -6.81 -29.96
CA CYS A 50 2.69 -6.63 -29.49
C CYS A 50 2.37 -7.76 -28.52
N GLY A 51 2.75 -7.58 -27.25
CA GLY A 51 2.25 -8.41 -26.16
C GLY A 51 0.78 -8.09 -25.99
N GLY A 52 -0.09 -8.92 -26.57
CA GLY A 52 -1.52 -8.88 -26.34
C GLY A 52 -1.77 -9.12 -24.86
N GLY A 53 -1.84 -8.03 -24.10
CA GLY A 53 -2.35 -8.05 -22.73
C GLY A 53 -3.81 -8.45 -22.82
N VAL A 54 -4.11 -9.69 -22.48
CA VAL A 54 -5.47 -10.12 -22.19
C VAL A 54 -5.96 -9.18 -21.09
N HIS A 55 -6.83 -8.25 -21.45
CA HIS A 55 -7.55 -7.42 -20.50
C HIS A 55 -8.54 -8.33 -19.77
N LEU A 56 -8.03 -9.15 -18.85
CA LEU A 56 -8.83 -9.81 -17.84
C LEU A 56 -9.40 -8.70 -16.99
N SER A 57 -10.69 -8.42 -17.17
CA SER A 57 -11.43 -7.50 -16.29
C SER A 57 -11.12 -7.92 -14.85
N PRO A 58 -10.53 -7.04 -14.03
CA PRO A 58 -10.10 -7.45 -12.70
C PRO A 58 -11.35 -7.85 -11.92
N HIS A 59 -11.41 -9.12 -11.50
CA HIS A 59 -12.52 -9.61 -10.71
C HIS A 59 -12.44 -8.97 -9.31
N THR A 60 -13.20 -7.90 -9.13
CA THR A 60 -13.36 -7.24 -7.84
C THR A 60 -14.33 -8.04 -6.98
N ARG A 61 -13.90 -8.38 -5.76
CA ARG A 61 -14.72 -9.05 -4.76
C ARG A 61 -14.64 -8.27 -3.46
N ALA A 62 -15.79 -7.92 -2.91
CA ALA A 62 -15.92 -7.29 -1.61
C ALA A 62 -16.65 -8.25 -0.66
N VAL A 63 -16.08 -8.49 0.51
CA VAL A 63 -16.78 -9.15 1.63
C VAL A 63 -17.76 -8.16 2.26
N GLU A 64 -17.36 -6.90 2.38
CA GLU A 64 -18.20 -5.82 2.89
C GLU A 64 -18.56 -4.85 1.76
N GLY A 65 -19.86 -4.71 1.44
CA GLY A 65 -20.33 -4.00 0.25
C GLY A 65 -19.91 -2.53 0.14
N TRP A 66 -19.70 -1.84 1.27
CA TRP A 66 -19.26 -0.43 1.30
C TRP A 66 -17.85 -0.22 0.73
N THR A 67 -17.04 -1.28 0.64
CA THR A 67 -15.69 -1.23 0.07
C THR A 67 -15.67 -1.32 -1.45
N LEU A 68 -16.77 -1.77 -2.08
CA LEU A 68 -16.77 -2.18 -3.48
C LEU A 68 -16.52 -1.01 -4.44
N GLN A 69 -17.26 0.09 -4.24
CA GLN A 69 -17.17 1.26 -5.12
C GLN A 69 -15.81 1.97 -5.01
N PRO A 70 -15.33 2.35 -3.80
CA PRO A 70 -14.01 2.98 -3.66
C PRO A 70 -12.87 2.12 -4.23
N LEU A 71 -12.94 0.80 -4.02
CA LEU A 71 -11.92 -0.11 -4.55
C LEU A 71 -11.94 -0.16 -6.08
N THR A 72 -13.12 -0.17 -6.69
CA THR A 72 -13.27 -0.19 -8.15
C THR A 72 -12.75 1.10 -8.78
N ASP A 73 -13.03 2.24 -8.15
CA ASP A 73 -12.53 3.54 -8.57
C ASP A 73 -11.00 3.61 -8.46
N PHE A 74 -10.43 3.16 -7.34
CA PHE A 74 -8.99 3.05 -7.16
C PHE A 74 -8.31 2.15 -8.21
N VAL A 75 -8.88 0.98 -8.54
CA VAL A 75 -8.32 0.10 -9.57
C VAL A 75 -8.25 0.78 -10.92
N ARG A 76 -9.34 1.46 -11.30
CA ARG A 76 -9.44 2.18 -12.58
C ARG A 76 -8.48 3.35 -12.64
N GLU A 77 -8.48 4.19 -11.61
CA GLU A 77 -7.76 5.46 -11.61
C GLU A 77 -6.27 5.25 -11.34
N ALA A 78 -5.93 4.35 -10.42
CA ALA A 78 -4.54 4.05 -10.10
C ALA A 78 -3.87 3.10 -11.11
N SER A 79 -4.65 2.50 -12.03
CA SER A 79 -4.21 1.44 -12.94
C SER A 79 -3.42 0.33 -12.22
N VAL A 80 -3.89 -0.05 -11.03
CA VAL A 80 -3.28 -1.12 -10.23
C VAL A 80 -3.74 -2.47 -10.76
N ARG A 81 -2.83 -3.45 -10.74
CA ARG A 81 -3.12 -4.82 -11.20
C ARG A 81 -3.85 -5.62 -10.12
N LEU A 82 -3.36 -5.49 -8.89
CA LEU A 82 -3.85 -6.22 -7.73
C LEU A 82 -4.03 -5.23 -6.59
N VAL A 83 -5.12 -5.38 -5.84
CA VAL A 83 -5.33 -4.62 -4.61
C VAL A 83 -6.03 -5.47 -3.56
N LEU A 84 -5.64 -5.30 -2.30
CA LEU A 84 -6.29 -5.85 -1.12
C LEU A 84 -6.55 -4.74 -0.10
N VAL A 85 -7.75 -4.73 0.48
CA VAL A 85 -8.07 -3.99 1.71
C VAL A 85 -8.20 -5.02 2.82
N LEU A 86 -7.40 -4.87 3.88
CA LEU A 86 -7.31 -5.85 4.96
C LEU A 86 -7.23 -5.22 6.35
N THR A 87 -7.64 -5.98 7.36
CA THR A 87 -7.48 -5.64 8.77
C THR A 87 -6.06 -5.94 9.26
N PRO A 88 -5.61 -5.41 10.42
CA PRO A 88 -4.30 -5.72 11.00
C PRO A 88 -4.10 -7.21 11.28
N ALA A 89 -5.18 -7.98 11.40
CA ALA A 89 -5.15 -9.44 11.56
C ALA A 89 -4.99 -10.20 10.22
N GLY A 90 -4.93 -9.50 9.08
CA GLY A 90 -4.84 -10.11 7.76
C GLY A 90 -6.17 -10.56 7.16
N GLN A 91 -7.31 -10.20 7.77
CA GLN A 91 -8.62 -10.49 7.19
C GLN A 91 -8.88 -9.56 6.00
N VAL A 92 -9.21 -10.14 4.85
CA VAL A 92 -9.50 -9.39 3.63
C VAL A 92 -10.95 -8.89 3.64
N LEU A 93 -11.13 -7.58 3.47
CA LEU A 93 -12.43 -6.92 3.33
C LEU A 93 -12.83 -6.79 1.86
N ALA A 94 -11.84 -6.54 1.01
CA ALA A 94 -12.04 -6.34 -0.42
C ALA A 94 -10.76 -6.69 -1.19
N GLN A 95 -10.93 -7.18 -2.42
CA GLN A 95 -9.84 -7.54 -3.32
C GLN A 95 -10.20 -7.23 -4.77
N SER A 96 -9.18 -7.01 -5.60
CA SER A 96 -9.34 -7.00 -7.06
C SER A 96 -8.09 -7.54 -7.75
N GLY A 97 -8.27 -8.19 -8.89
CA GLY A 97 -7.21 -8.70 -9.77
C GLY A 97 -6.60 -10.05 -9.40
N PHE A 98 -6.92 -10.62 -8.24
CA PHE A 98 -6.43 -11.95 -7.84
C PHE A 98 -7.19 -13.08 -8.54
N SER A 99 -6.46 -14.10 -9.01
CA SER A 99 -7.01 -15.24 -9.74
C SER A 99 -7.40 -16.44 -8.86
N ARG A 100 -6.80 -16.59 -7.67
CA ARG A 100 -7.10 -17.69 -6.73
C ARG A 100 -7.18 -17.24 -5.28
N ALA A 101 -8.00 -17.92 -4.49
CA ALA A 101 -8.18 -17.63 -3.05
C ALA A 101 -6.87 -17.82 -2.25
N VAL A 102 -6.05 -18.82 -2.59
CA VAL A 102 -4.78 -19.07 -1.89
C VAL A 102 -3.78 -17.92 -2.06
N ASP A 103 -3.74 -17.27 -3.24
CA ASP A 103 -2.88 -16.09 -3.46
C ASP A 103 -3.32 -14.90 -2.62
N VAL A 104 -4.64 -14.69 -2.52
CA VAL A 104 -5.22 -13.62 -1.71
C VAL A 104 -4.81 -13.79 -0.24
N MET A 105 -5.04 -14.99 0.31
CA MET A 105 -4.75 -15.27 1.71
C MET A 105 -3.26 -15.13 2.03
N SER A 106 -2.40 -15.62 1.14
CA SER A 106 -0.95 -15.51 1.31
C SER A 106 -0.50 -14.04 1.27
N ALA A 107 -0.97 -13.26 0.30
CA ALA A 107 -0.65 -11.84 0.18
C ALA A 107 -1.17 -11.04 1.39
N ALA A 108 -2.37 -11.34 1.87
CA ALA A 108 -2.96 -10.66 3.02
C ALA A 108 -2.19 -10.93 4.31
N ALA A 109 -1.82 -12.18 4.58
CA ALA A 109 -1.03 -12.56 5.74
C ALA A 109 0.35 -11.89 5.73
N LEU A 110 1.02 -11.86 4.58
CA LEU A 110 2.32 -11.20 4.41
C LEU A 110 2.20 -9.68 4.61
N ALA A 111 1.19 -9.04 4.02
CA ALA A 111 0.97 -7.61 4.19
C ALA A 111 0.71 -7.23 5.65
N ALA A 112 -0.15 -7.98 6.35
CA ALA A 112 -0.42 -7.78 7.78
C ALA A 112 0.87 -7.95 8.62
N ALA A 113 1.68 -8.97 8.32
CA ALA A 113 2.96 -9.18 8.99
C ALA A 113 3.95 -8.03 8.77
N ILE A 114 4.02 -7.48 7.55
CA ILE A 114 4.87 -6.31 7.24
C ILE A 114 4.41 -5.08 8.01
N VAL A 115 3.09 -4.80 8.03
CA VAL A 115 2.52 -3.67 8.80
C VAL A 115 2.85 -3.81 10.29
N ALA A 116 2.63 -4.99 10.88
CA ALA A 116 2.92 -5.25 12.29
C ALA A 116 4.42 -5.12 12.61
N SER A 117 5.28 -5.69 11.77
CA SER A 117 6.73 -5.67 11.98
C SER A 117 7.30 -4.25 11.88
N THR A 118 6.85 -3.47 10.91
CA THR A 118 7.31 -2.08 10.73
C THR A 118 6.72 -1.14 11.78
N ALA A 119 5.53 -1.42 12.31
CA ALA A 119 5.00 -0.71 13.48
C ALA A 119 5.89 -0.95 14.72
N GLU A 120 6.34 -2.19 14.95
CA GLU A 120 7.28 -2.49 16.04
C GLU A 120 8.64 -1.82 15.82
N LEU A 121 9.15 -1.77 14.58
CA LEU A 121 10.37 -1.01 14.26
C LEU A 121 10.21 0.48 14.54
N ALA A 122 9.08 1.09 14.16
CA ALA A 122 8.79 2.48 14.47
C ALA A 122 8.77 2.74 15.99
N ARG A 123 8.19 1.81 16.76
CA ARG A 123 8.17 1.87 18.23
C ARG A 123 9.59 1.79 18.82
N GLN A 124 10.42 0.87 18.34
CA GLN A 124 11.81 0.73 18.79
C GLN A 124 12.65 1.97 18.47
N LEU A 125 12.38 2.62 17.34
CA LEU A 125 13.02 3.86 16.91
C LEU A 125 12.40 5.12 17.53
N GLN A 126 11.39 4.98 18.39
CA GLN A 126 10.67 6.09 19.02
C GLN A 126 10.12 7.12 18.03
N GLN A 127 9.65 6.66 16.87
CA GLN A 127 9.07 7.52 15.82
C GLN A 127 7.60 7.19 15.55
N PRO A 128 6.84 8.09 14.91
CA PRO A 128 5.51 7.77 14.41
C PRO A 128 5.53 6.57 13.45
N PRO A 129 4.44 5.79 13.36
CA PRO A 129 4.32 4.71 12.40
C PRO A 129 4.60 5.17 10.97
N PHE A 130 5.21 4.29 10.16
CA PHE A 130 5.44 4.56 8.75
C PHE A 130 4.12 4.76 8.01
N ALA A 131 3.95 5.90 7.33
CA ALA A 131 2.73 6.22 6.61
C ALA A 131 2.45 5.22 5.45
N ALA A 132 3.52 4.86 4.73
CA ALA A 132 3.47 3.90 3.64
C ALA A 132 4.83 3.23 3.44
N LEU A 133 4.80 2.04 2.87
CA LEU A 133 5.94 1.25 2.43
C LEU A 133 5.79 0.98 0.95
N SER A 134 6.87 1.15 0.19
CA SER A 134 6.87 0.84 -1.23
C SER A 134 8.18 0.18 -1.61
N HIS A 135 8.09 -0.88 -2.40
CA HIS A 135 9.26 -1.51 -3.03
C HIS A 135 9.02 -1.63 -4.53
N GLN A 136 10.08 -1.41 -5.31
CA GLN A 136 10.02 -1.50 -6.76
C GLN A 136 11.03 -2.55 -7.24
N GLY A 137 10.54 -3.51 -8.01
CA GLY A 137 11.36 -4.43 -8.78
C GLY A 137 11.51 -3.94 -10.23
N PRO A 138 12.04 -4.79 -11.13
CA PRO A 138 12.28 -4.42 -12.53
C PRO A 138 11.01 -4.16 -13.37
N LYS A 139 9.89 -4.79 -13.01
CA LYS A 139 8.62 -4.71 -13.76
C LYS A 139 7.44 -4.26 -12.91
N HIS A 140 7.45 -4.57 -11.62
CA HIS A 140 6.33 -4.33 -10.73
C HIS A 140 6.81 -3.57 -9.50
N GLY A 141 5.96 -2.68 -9.02
CA GLY A 141 6.05 -2.13 -7.67
C GLY A 141 4.91 -2.65 -6.80
N PHE A 142 5.12 -2.63 -5.48
CA PHE A 142 4.01 -2.69 -4.54
C PHE A 142 4.06 -1.50 -3.60
N PHE A 143 2.86 -1.07 -3.21
CA PHE A 143 2.60 -0.02 -2.24
C PHE A 143 1.74 -0.61 -1.12
N LEU A 144 2.14 -0.42 0.12
CA LEU A 144 1.45 -0.87 1.32
C LEU A 144 1.33 0.29 2.28
N ALA A 145 0.10 0.69 2.60
CA ALA A 145 -0.16 1.78 3.51
C ALA A 145 -1.31 1.43 4.45
N SER A 146 -1.36 2.13 5.57
CA SER A 146 -2.41 1.96 6.56
C SER A 146 -3.12 3.27 6.84
N PHE A 147 -4.40 3.17 7.20
CA PHE A 147 -5.21 4.30 7.63
C PHE A 147 -6.15 3.88 8.75
N THR A 148 -6.56 4.85 9.56
CA THR A 148 -7.52 4.61 10.65
C THR A 148 -8.91 5.06 10.22
N ALA A 149 -9.88 4.15 10.31
CA ALA A 149 -11.32 4.42 10.21
C ALA A 149 -11.97 4.27 11.59
N GLU A 150 -13.26 4.60 11.71
CA GLU A 150 -13.97 4.49 12.99
C GLU A 150 -13.98 3.06 13.56
N ARG A 151 -13.99 2.05 12.68
CA ARG A 151 -13.95 0.63 13.07
C ARG A 151 -12.57 0.12 13.47
N GLY A 152 -11.53 0.94 13.30
CA GLY A 152 -10.13 0.58 13.57
C GLY A 152 -9.20 0.83 12.38
N SER A 153 -7.96 0.40 12.54
CA SER A 153 -6.94 0.50 11.49
C SER A 153 -7.23 -0.49 10.36
N LEU A 154 -6.98 -0.08 9.13
CA LEU A 154 -7.03 -0.87 7.91
C LEU A 154 -5.74 -0.66 7.13
N ALA A 155 -5.36 -1.66 6.33
CA ALA A 155 -4.23 -1.58 5.42
C ALA A 155 -4.67 -1.85 3.99
N VAL A 156 -4.00 -1.21 3.05
CA VAL A 156 -4.18 -1.39 1.61
C VAL A 156 -2.86 -1.85 1.01
N LEU A 157 -2.87 -3.03 0.38
CA LEU A 157 -1.79 -3.50 -0.47
C LEU A 157 -2.19 -3.29 -1.92
N ALA A 158 -1.38 -2.58 -2.70
CA ALA A 158 -1.56 -2.38 -4.13
C ALA A 158 -0.31 -2.82 -4.89
N VAL A 159 -0.49 -3.57 -5.99
CA VAL A 159 0.58 -3.99 -6.90
C VAL A 159 0.31 -3.39 -8.27
N TYR A 160 1.33 -2.81 -8.89
CA TYR A 160 1.20 -2.08 -10.14
C TYR A 160 2.36 -2.39 -11.10
N ASP A 161 2.06 -2.31 -12.39
CA ASP A 161 3.05 -2.39 -13.47
C ASP A 161 3.75 -1.04 -13.65
N LEU A 162 5.09 -1.03 -13.75
CA LEU A 162 5.87 0.20 -13.85
C LEU A 162 5.80 0.88 -15.22
N ASP A 163 5.34 0.16 -16.25
CA ASP A 163 5.09 0.69 -17.60
C ASP A 163 3.68 1.26 -17.78
N VAL A 164 2.75 0.97 -16.86
CA VAL A 164 1.36 1.44 -16.90
C VAL A 164 1.06 2.47 -15.80
N SER A 165 1.64 2.30 -14.61
CA SER A 165 1.38 3.14 -13.44
C SER A 165 2.69 3.53 -12.73
N SER A 166 2.58 4.44 -11.76
CA SER A 166 3.73 4.95 -11.00
C SER A 166 3.40 5.09 -9.52
N LEU A 167 4.43 5.12 -8.68
CA LEU A 167 4.26 5.28 -7.23
C LEU A 167 3.46 6.54 -6.87
N GLY A 168 3.73 7.67 -7.53
CA GLY A 168 3.04 8.93 -7.24
C GLY A 168 1.55 8.87 -7.60
N LEU A 169 1.21 8.16 -8.68
CA LEU A 169 -0.18 7.97 -9.11
C LEU A 169 -0.92 7.05 -8.13
N VAL A 170 -0.29 5.94 -7.71
CA VAL A 170 -0.83 5.04 -6.69
C VAL A 170 -1.03 5.76 -5.35
N GLN A 171 -0.09 6.62 -4.94
CA GLN A 171 -0.20 7.41 -3.72
C GLN A 171 -1.37 8.40 -3.78
N LEU A 172 -1.52 9.14 -4.90
CA LEU A 172 -2.60 10.11 -5.08
C LEU A 172 -3.97 9.45 -4.89
N PHE A 173 -4.22 8.37 -5.61
CA PHE A 173 -5.51 7.68 -5.56
C PHE A 173 -5.68 6.83 -4.30
N TYR A 174 -4.59 6.45 -3.62
CA TYR A 174 -4.68 5.84 -2.30
C TYR A 174 -5.26 6.81 -1.27
N GLU A 175 -4.84 8.08 -1.27
CA GLU A 175 -5.39 9.08 -0.35
C GLU A 175 -6.89 9.27 -0.58
N GLN A 176 -7.33 9.28 -1.84
CA GLN A 176 -8.75 9.32 -2.19
C GLN A 176 -9.48 8.06 -1.71
N LEU A 177 -8.96 6.87 -2.02
CA LEU A 177 -9.50 5.59 -1.56
C LEU A 177 -9.63 5.56 -0.03
N ALA A 178 -8.60 5.98 0.70
CA ALA A 178 -8.60 6.00 2.15
C ALA A 178 -9.65 6.97 2.70
N ALA A 179 -9.86 8.13 2.07
CA ALA A 179 -10.91 9.07 2.46
C ALA A 179 -12.32 8.50 2.23
N GLU A 180 -12.55 7.89 1.06
CA GLU A 180 -13.83 7.27 0.72
C GLU A 180 -14.15 6.07 1.61
N LEU A 181 -13.17 5.19 1.85
CA LEU A 181 -13.33 4.05 2.77
C LEU A 181 -13.59 4.52 4.20
N LYS A 182 -12.94 5.59 4.68
CA LYS A 182 -13.24 6.16 6.01
C LYS A 182 -14.68 6.69 6.08
N ALA A 183 -15.14 7.38 5.04
CA ALA A 183 -16.50 7.94 4.99
C ALA A 183 -17.58 6.87 4.87
N ALA A 184 -17.32 5.80 4.12
CA ALA A 184 -18.26 4.70 3.89
C ALA A 184 -18.21 3.61 4.99
N SER A 185 -17.16 3.58 5.81
CA SER A 185 -16.99 2.61 6.88
C SER A 185 -18.17 2.68 7.86
N PRO A 186 -18.82 1.56 8.19
CA PRO A 186 -19.78 1.50 9.28
C PRO A 186 -19.15 2.03 10.57
N LYS A 187 -19.92 2.81 11.33
CA LYS A 187 -19.50 3.27 12.65
C LYS A 187 -19.31 2.04 13.52
N GLY A 188 -18.15 1.94 14.18
CA GLY A 188 -17.80 0.76 14.97
C GLY A 188 -18.93 0.42 15.94
N THR A 189 -19.50 -0.78 15.84
CA THR A 189 -20.37 -1.30 16.88
C THR A 189 -19.49 -1.44 18.11
N VAL A 190 -19.70 -0.59 19.12
CA VAL A 190 -19.09 -0.78 20.44
C VAL A 190 -19.29 -2.25 20.77
N ALA A 191 -18.20 -2.99 20.99
CA ALA A 191 -18.28 -4.39 21.35
C ALA A 191 -19.28 -4.47 22.51
N LYS A 192 -20.47 -5.01 22.22
CA LYS A 192 -21.48 -5.27 23.23
C LYS A 192 -20.71 -6.09 24.25
N GLN A 193 -20.53 -5.56 25.47
CA GLN A 193 -19.96 -6.35 26.55
C GLN A 193 -20.98 -7.45 26.82
N VAL A 194 -20.89 -8.53 26.04
CA VAL A 194 -21.67 -9.74 26.26
C VAL A 194 -21.11 -10.30 27.55
N LEU A 195 -21.98 -10.42 28.56
CA LEU A 195 -21.61 -11.01 29.83
C LEU A 195 -21.01 -12.39 29.55
N ALA A 196 -19.92 -12.73 30.24
CA ALA A 196 -19.14 -13.94 29.96
C ALA A 196 -20.00 -15.21 29.92
N ALA A 197 -21.03 -15.29 30.78
CA ALA A 197 -21.95 -16.43 30.84
C ALA A 197 -22.85 -16.57 29.59
N ASP A 198 -23.28 -15.47 28.98
CA ASP A 198 -24.11 -15.52 27.77
C ASP A 198 -23.25 -15.90 26.56
N PHE A 199 -22.02 -15.37 26.49
CA PHE A 199 -21.07 -15.72 25.45
C PHE A 199 -20.65 -17.20 25.53
N GLU A 200 -20.35 -17.72 26.72
CA GLU A 200 -19.99 -19.13 26.90
C GLU A 200 -21.10 -20.08 26.43
N ARG A 201 -22.37 -19.74 26.74
CA ARG A 201 -23.53 -20.53 26.31
C ARG A 201 -23.70 -20.49 24.80
N GLU A 202 -23.71 -19.29 24.21
CA GLU A 202 -23.87 -19.10 22.77
C GLU A 202 -22.70 -19.72 21.97
N LEU A 203 -21.49 -19.65 22.50
CA LEU A 203 -20.30 -20.30 21.94
C LEU A 203 -20.41 -21.82 21.99
N THR A 204 -20.83 -22.38 23.13
CA THR A 204 -20.99 -23.83 23.30
C THR A 204 -22.05 -24.37 22.35
N ASP A 205 -23.19 -23.70 22.22
CA ASP A 205 -24.26 -24.10 21.30
C ASP A 205 -23.80 -24.02 19.83
N SER A 206 -23.05 -22.97 19.47
CA SER A 206 -22.47 -22.81 18.13
C SER A 206 -21.43 -23.89 17.83
N LEU A 207 -20.53 -24.19 18.77
CA LEU A 207 -19.51 -25.23 18.62
C LEU A 207 -20.15 -26.62 18.50
N ASN A 208 -21.17 -26.91 19.31
CA ASN A 208 -21.92 -28.17 19.20
C ASN A 208 -22.66 -28.26 17.86
N THR A 209 -23.17 -27.16 17.33
CA THR A 209 -23.83 -27.15 16.00
C THR A 209 -22.82 -27.39 14.87
N LEU A 210 -21.61 -26.86 14.98
CA LEU A 210 -20.58 -26.96 13.93
C LEU A 210 -19.77 -28.26 13.98
N PHE A 211 -19.51 -28.79 15.18
CA PHE A 211 -18.59 -29.91 15.41
C PHE A 211 -19.24 -31.12 16.11
N GLY A 212 -20.50 -31.00 16.55
CA GLY A 212 -21.23 -32.08 17.21
C GLY A 212 -21.67 -33.15 16.23
N ARG A 213 -20.77 -34.10 15.98
CA ARG A 213 -21.05 -35.45 15.50
C ARG A 213 -20.59 -36.46 16.53
#